data_AF-A0A965AAZ1-F1
#
_entry.id   AF-A0A965AAZ1-F1
#
_cell.length_a   1.000
_cell.length_b   1.000
_cell.length_c   1.000
_cell.angle_alpha   90.00
_cell.angle_beta   90.00
_cell.angle_gamma   90.00
#
_symmetry.space_group_name_H-M   'P 1'
#
loop_
_entity.id
_entity.type
_entity.pdbx_description
1 polymer ?
#
loop_
_entity_poly.entity_id
_entity_poly.type
_entity_poly.pdbx_seq_one_letter_code
_entity_poly.pdbx_strand_id
1 'polypeptide(L)'
;MTIQINQLLQYGSFIAGKALCDVSMSLHHKLAHVLGGTFGLAHADVHTVLQAYVLEYQWDALSSSVQQDFKEALQHTYPPVALQTLAKNVKAPTQLKEIGFTEKDIDKAVDTVLAKPYANPKPITKAGLEQLLQNALEGTLKH
;
A
#
# COMPACT_ATOMS: atom_id res chain seq x y z
N MET A 1 -3.25 -25.26 -3.30
CA MET A 1 -2.77 -24.97 -1.93
C MET A 1 -2.99 -26.19 -1.06
N THR A 2 -2.07 -26.49 -0.15
CA THR A 2 -2.22 -27.56 0.86
C THR A 2 -2.87 -27.00 2.13
N ILE A 3 -3.37 -27.89 3.01
CA ILE A 3 -3.90 -27.48 4.32
C ILE A 3 -2.86 -26.72 5.14
N GLN A 4 -1.61 -27.18 5.12
CA GLN A 4 -0.50 -26.53 5.82
C GLN A 4 -0.27 -25.10 5.32
N ILE A 5 -0.33 -24.87 4.00
CA ILE A 5 -0.22 -23.51 3.44
C ILE A 5 -1.36 -22.62 3.94
N ASN A 6 -2.60 -23.13 3.93
CA ASN A 6 -3.75 -22.36 4.41
C ASN A 6 -3.63 -22.01 5.90
N GLN A 7 -3.12 -22.93 6.73
CA GLN A 7 -2.89 -22.67 8.15
C GLN A 7 -1.84 -21.58 8.37
N LEU A 8 -0.73 -21.61 7.61
CA LEU A 8 0.31 -20.59 7.69
C LEU A 8 -0.20 -19.22 7.23
N LEU A 9 -0.97 -19.17 6.13
CA LEU A 9 -1.59 -17.93 5.65
C LEU A 9 -2.56 -17.37 6.70
N GLN A 10 -3.43 -18.19 7.27
CA GLN A 10 -4.38 -17.76 8.29
C GLN A 10 -3.68 -17.27 9.56
N TYR A 11 -2.60 -17.94 9.97
CA TYR A 11 -1.80 -17.53 11.11
C TYR A 11 -1.11 -16.18 10.87
N GLY A 12 -0.52 -15.98 9.69
CA GLY A 12 0.03 -14.69 9.27
C GLY A 12 -1.01 -13.58 9.26
N SER A 13 -2.20 -13.84 8.69
CA SER A 13 -3.33 -12.89 8.70
C SER A 13 -3.80 -12.54 10.11
N PHE A 14 -3.82 -13.52 11.03
CA PHE A 14 -4.16 -13.26 12.44
C PHE A 14 -3.17 -12.32 13.11
N ILE A 15 -1.85 -12.56 12.94
CA ILE A 15 -0.81 -11.68 13.49
C ILE A 15 -0.91 -10.27 12.90
N ALA A 16 -1.09 -10.16 11.59
CA ALA A 16 -1.27 -8.86 10.92
C ALA A 16 -2.49 -8.11 11.45
N GLY A 17 -3.62 -8.81 11.65
CA GLY A 17 -4.82 -8.24 12.26
C GLY A 17 -4.62 -7.82 13.72
N LYS A 18 -3.86 -8.59 14.50
CA LYS A 18 -3.52 -8.22 15.88
C LYS A 18 -2.66 -6.94 15.92
N ALA A 19 -1.64 -6.85 15.06
CA ALA A 19 -0.82 -5.64 14.94
C ALA A 19 -1.66 -4.42 14.55
N LEU A 20 -2.62 -4.58 13.64
CA LEU A 20 -3.58 -3.54 13.25
C LEU A 20 -4.41 -3.04 14.45
N CYS A 21 -4.80 -3.92 15.38
CA CYS A 21 -5.55 -3.52 16.57
C CYS A 21 -4.73 -2.75 17.61
N ASP A 22 -3.41 -2.93 17.61
CA ASP A 22 -2.53 -2.41 18.68
C ASP A 22 -1.89 -1.06 18.34
N VAL A 23 -1.96 -0.62 17.08
CA VAL A 23 -1.32 0.62 16.64
C VAL A 23 -2.26 1.49 15.79
N SER A 24 -1.99 2.79 15.76
CA SER A 24 -2.73 3.71 14.88
C SER A 24 -2.25 3.57 13.44
N MET A 25 -3.20 3.49 12.51
CA MET A 25 -2.89 3.40 11.09
C MET A 25 -2.53 4.75 10.48
N SER A 26 -1.86 4.69 9.34
CA SER A 26 -1.34 5.85 8.62
C SER A 26 -1.74 5.81 7.14
N LEU A 27 -0.92 6.39 6.25
CA LEU A 27 -1.25 6.70 4.86
C LEU A 27 -1.88 5.55 4.08
N HIS A 28 -1.36 4.32 4.20
CA HIS A 28 -1.89 3.15 3.49
C HIS A 28 -3.38 2.91 3.72
N HIS A 29 -3.78 2.77 4.98
CA HIS A 29 -5.17 2.51 5.32
C HIS A 29 -6.06 3.71 5.03
N LYS A 30 -5.56 4.93 5.20
CA LYS A 30 -6.32 6.13 4.86
C LYS A 30 -6.61 6.21 3.36
N LEU A 31 -5.60 6.01 2.52
CA LEU A 31 -5.78 5.95 1.07
C LEU A 31 -6.72 4.83 0.67
N ALA A 32 -6.55 3.63 1.24
CA ALA A 32 -7.39 2.49 0.91
C ALA A 32 -8.87 2.73 1.25
N HIS A 33 -9.16 3.33 2.42
CA HIS A 33 -10.53 3.72 2.79
C HIS A 33 -11.09 4.81 1.88
N VAL A 34 -10.30 5.81 1.51
CA VAL A 34 -10.74 6.86 0.57
C VAL A 34 -11.04 6.24 -0.79
N LEU A 35 -10.14 5.41 -1.32
CA LEU A 35 -10.28 4.80 -2.64
C LEU A 35 -11.46 3.83 -2.71
N GLY A 36 -11.57 2.92 -1.74
CA GLY A 36 -12.70 1.99 -1.66
C GLY A 36 -14.04 2.69 -1.41
N GLY A 37 -14.08 3.64 -0.47
CA GLY A 37 -15.32 4.31 -0.07
C GLY A 37 -15.82 5.36 -1.08
N THR A 38 -14.91 6.11 -1.70
CA THR A 38 -15.27 7.24 -2.58
C THR A 38 -15.52 6.81 -4.02
N PHE A 39 -14.80 5.78 -4.49
CA PHE A 39 -14.83 5.34 -5.88
C PHE A 39 -15.38 3.91 -6.05
N GLY A 40 -15.81 3.27 -4.97
CA GLY A 40 -16.46 1.95 -5.03
C GLY A 40 -15.53 0.80 -5.44
N LEU A 41 -14.22 0.98 -5.26
CA LEU A 41 -13.21 -0.01 -5.66
C LEU A 41 -13.20 -1.21 -4.69
N ALA A 42 -12.89 -2.40 -5.20
CA ALA A 42 -12.82 -3.63 -4.40
C ALA A 42 -11.75 -3.52 -3.30
N HIS A 43 -12.17 -3.67 -2.04
CA HIS A 43 -11.34 -3.35 -0.87
C HIS A 43 -9.98 -4.07 -0.84
N ALA A 44 -9.96 -5.40 -1.04
CA ALA A 44 -8.73 -6.18 -1.02
C ALA A 44 -7.77 -5.80 -2.16
N ASP A 45 -8.31 -5.49 -3.34
CA ASP A 45 -7.53 -5.12 -4.51
C ASP A 45 -6.88 -3.75 -4.33
N VAL A 46 -7.62 -2.78 -3.76
CA VAL A 46 -7.07 -1.47 -3.40
C VAL A 46 -5.89 -1.61 -2.44
N HIS A 47 -6.03 -2.39 -1.37
CA HIS A 47 -4.94 -2.64 -0.44
C HIS A 47 -3.74 -3.31 -1.12
N THR A 48 -4.00 -4.29 -1.99
CA THR A 48 -2.95 -5.03 -2.70
C THR A 48 -2.13 -4.11 -3.61
N VAL A 49 -2.80 -3.26 -4.39
CA VAL A 49 -2.13 -2.30 -5.28
C VAL A 49 -1.33 -1.27 -4.47
N LEU A 50 -1.96 -0.61 -3.49
CA LEU A 50 -1.36 0.53 -2.79
C LEU A 50 -0.13 0.20 -1.97
N GLN A 51 -0.01 -1.03 -1.44
CA GLN A 51 1.00 -1.35 -0.43
C GLN A 51 2.42 -1.08 -0.92
N ALA A 52 2.72 -1.38 -2.19
CA ALA A 52 4.03 -1.13 -2.79
C ALA A 52 4.32 0.38 -2.90
N TYR A 53 3.39 1.17 -3.44
CA TYR A 53 3.59 2.59 -3.70
C TYR A 53 3.61 3.43 -2.42
N VAL A 54 2.82 3.05 -1.42
CA VAL A 54 2.85 3.72 -0.11
C VAL A 54 4.15 3.42 0.62
N LEU A 55 4.65 2.18 0.56
CA LEU A 55 5.95 1.83 1.14
C LEU A 55 7.08 2.58 0.43
N GLU A 56 7.08 2.64 -0.90
CA GLU A 56 8.05 3.45 -1.67
C GLU A 56 7.98 4.93 -1.28
N TYR A 57 6.77 5.48 -1.14
CA TYR A 57 6.63 6.87 -0.73
C TYR A 57 7.29 7.12 0.62
N GLN A 58 7.06 6.25 1.61
CA GLN A 58 7.56 6.40 2.98
C GLN A 58 9.02 5.97 3.15
N TRP A 59 9.59 5.18 2.23
CA TRP A 59 10.83 4.41 2.41
C TRP A 59 11.98 5.22 3.00
N ASP A 60 12.32 6.35 2.39
CA ASP A 60 13.45 7.20 2.80
C ASP A 60 13.26 7.87 4.17
N ALA A 61 12.02 7.94 4.66
CA ALA A 61 11.70 8.51 5.97
C ALA A 61 11.66 7.45 7.09
N LEU A 62 11.76 6.15 6.76
CA LEU A 62 11.83 5.08 7.75
C LEU A 62 13.23 5.02 8.36
N SER A 63 13.32 4.70 9.66
CA SER A 63 14.59 4.44 10.33
C SER A 63 15.31 3.22 9.73
N SER A 64 16.64 3.18 9.80
CA SER A 64 17.44 2.07 9.25
C SER A 64 17.07 0.69 9.81
N SER A 65 16.67 0.59 11.09
CA SER A 65 16.21 -0.67 11.69
C SER A 65 14.93 -1.18 11.02
N VAL A 66 13.91 -0.32 10.91
CA VAL A 66 12.66 -0.66 10.21
C VAL A 66 12.90 -1.02 8.74
N GLN A 67 13.77 -0.30 8.05
CA GLN A 67 14.14 -0.66 6.67
C GLN A 67 14.78 -2.05 6.61
N GLN A 68 15.63 -2.39 7.59
CA GLN A 68 16.25 -3.72 7.69
C GLN A 68 15.21 -4.81 7.95
N ASP A 69 14.27 -4.59 8.87
CA ASP A 69 13.17 -5.53 9.16
C ASP A 69 12.37 -5.86 7.88
N PHE A 70 12.03 -4.85 7.07
CA PHE A 70 11.34 -5.07 5.80
C PHE A 70 12.18 -5.85 4.78
N LYS A 71 13.48 -5.56 4.69
CA LYS A 71 14.39 -6.28 3.77
C LYS A 71 14.51 -7.75 4.14
N GLU A 72 14.59 -8.06 5.44
CA GLU A 72 14.65 -9.43 5.94
C GLU A 72 13.34 -10.17 5.73
N ALA A 73 12.21 -9.55 6.10
CA ALA A 73 10.89 -10.16 5.98
C ALA A 73 10.50 -10.45 4.52
N LEU A 74 10.86 -9.57 3.59
CA LEU A 74 10.55 -9.70 2.16
C LEU A 74 11.70 -10.28 1.33
N GLN A 75 12.83 -10.59 1.96
CA GLN A 75 14.02 -11.16 1.32
C GLN A 75 14.48 -10.39 0.08
N HIS A 76 14.44 -9.05 0.15
CA HIS A 76 14.75 -8.18 -0.98
C HIS A 76 15.40 -6.88 -0.53
N THR A 77 16.38 -6.38 -1.29
CA THR A 77 17.10 -5.14 -0.95
C THR A 77 16.22 -3.89 -1.04
N TYR A 78 15.16 -3.96 -1.85
CA TYR A 78 14.16 -2.91 -2.02
C TYR A 78 12.73 -3.46 -1.85
N PRO A 79 12.18 -3.45 -0.63
CA PRO A 79 10.87 -4.02 -0.29
C PRO A 79 9.66 -3.62 -1.15
N PRO A 80 9.51 -2.36 -1.66
CA PRO A 80 8.40 -2.01 -2.54
C PRO A 80 8.28 -2.88 -3.79
N VAL A 81 9.42 -3.18 -4.44
CA VAL A 81 9.46 -4.05 -5.63
C VAL A 81 9.12 -5.50 -5.27
N ALA A 82 9.53 -5.97 -4.09
CA ALA A 82 9.18 -7.32 -3.62
C ALA A 82 7.68 -7.50 -3.43
N LEU A 83 7.00 -6.49 -2.86
CA LEU A 83 5.55 -6.51 -2.68
C LEU A 83 4.81 -6.50 -4.02
N GLN A 84 5.21 -5.64 -4.96
CA GLN A 84 4.61 -5.61 -6.30
C GLN A 84 4.84 -6.94 -7.05
N THR A 85 6.03 -7.53 -6.91
CA THR A 85 6.38 -8.83 -7.52
C THR A 85 5.55 -9.96 -6.91
N LEU A 86 5.37 -9.97 -5.59
CA LEU A 86 4.51 -10.93 -4.90
C LEU A 86 3.07 -10.86 -5.42
N ALA A 87 2.50 -9.65 -5.53
CA ALA A 87 1.16 -9.45 -6.09
C ALA A 87 1.06 -9.99 -7.53
N LYS A 88 2.03 -9.70 -8.40
CA LYS A 88 2.11 -10.26 -9.76
C LYS A 88 2.14 -11.79 -9.76
N ASN A 89 2.96 -12.39 -8.90
CA ASN A 89 3.11 -13.85 -8.83
C ASN A 89 1.81 -14.58 -8.44
N VAL A 90 0.97 -13.95 -7.62
CA VAL A 90 -0.35 -14.48 -7.25
C VAL A 90 -1.48 -14.00 -8.17
N LYS A 91 -1.14 -13.32 -9.27
CA LYS A 91 -2.08 -12.76 -10.27
C LYS A 91 -3.06 -11.75 -9.68
N ALA A 92 -2.65 -11.04 -8.63
CA ALA A 92 -3.39 -9.92 -8.08
C ALA A 92 -3.08 -8.63 -8.87
N PRO A 93 -3.99 -7.64 -8.87
CA PRO A 93 -3.76 -6.38 -9.56
C PRO A 93 -2.56 -5.63 -8.96
N THR A 94 -1.84 -4.92 -9.81
CA THR A 94 -0.68 -4.08 -9.40
C THR A 94 -0.82 -2.63 -9.82
N GLN A 95 -1.91 -2.29 -10.52
CA GLN A 95 -2.15 -0.96 -11.07
C GLN A 95 -3.57 -0.52 -10.72
N LEU A 96 -3.76 0.73 -10.33
CA LEU A 96 -5.09 1.23 -9.97
C LEU A 96 -6.04 1.23 -11.19
N LYS A 97 -5.51 1.36 -12.42
CA LYS A 97 -6.33 1.28 -13.64
C LYS A 97 -6.91 -0.11 -13.90
N GLU A 98 -6.26 -1.17 -13.42
CA GLU A 98 -6.78 -2.55 -13.52
C GLU A 98 -8.05 -2.75 -12.68
N ILE A 99 -8.25 -1.90 -11.67
CA ILE A 99 -9.37 -2.01 -10.72
C ILE A 99 -10.40 -0.88 -10.88
N GLY A 100 -10.30 -0.11 -11.97
CA GLY A 100 -11.30 0.90 -12.34
C GLY A 100 -11.04 2.33 -11.85
N PHE A 101 -9.88 2.61 -11.25
CA PHE A 101 -9.48 3.97 -10.91
C PHE A 101 -8.91 4.69 -12.14
N THR A 102 -9.13 5.99 -12.27
CA THR A 102 -8.69 6.78 -13.43
C THR A 102 -7.88 8.01 -13.03
N GLU A 103 -7.17 8.60 -13.98
CA GLU A 103 -6.42 9.85 -13.76
C GLU A 103 -7.32 10.99 -13.26
N LYS A 104 -8.58 11.04 -13.72
CA LYS A 104 -9.57 12.05 -13.31
C LYS A 104 -9.96 11.95 -11.83
N ASP A 105 -9.70 10.81 -11.19
CA ASP A 105 -10.06 10.57 -9.80
C ASP A 105 -8.97 11.04 -8.82
N ILE A 106 -7.75 11.30 -9.31
CA ILE A 106 -6.58 11.64 -8.48
C ILE A 106 -6.84 12.87 -7.63
N ASP A 107 -7.26 13.99 -8.23
CA ASP A 107 -7.46 15.26 -7.51
C ASP A 107 -8.43 15.09 -6.33
N LYS A 108 -9.56 14.43 -6.56
CA LYS A 108 -10.56 14.17 -5.53
C LYS A 108 -10.02 13.27 -4.42
N ALA A 109 -9.25 12.24 -4.76
CA ALA A 109 -8.63 11.37 -3.78
C ALA A 109 -7.63 12.13 -2.89
N VAL A 110 -6.78 12.96 -3.51
CA VAL A 110 -5.77 13.78 -2.82
C VAL A 110 -6.42 14.78 -1.86
N ASP A 111 -7.42 15.53 -2.32
CA ASP A 111 -8.14 16.49 -1.50
C ASP A 111 -8.81 15.80 -0.29
N THR A 112 -9.41 14.63 -0.51
CA THR A 112 -10.07 13.85 0.55
C THR A 112 -9.08 13.31 1.59
N VAL A 113 -7.88 12.91 1.17
CA VAL A 113 -6.81 12.46 2.07
C VAL A 113 -6.26 13.62 2.90
N LEU A 114 -6.06 14.78 2.29
CA LEU A 114 -5.50 15.97 2.94
C LEU A 114 -6.47 16.71 3.86
N ALA A 115 -7.78 16.46 3.73
CA ALA A 115 -8.80 17.15 4.51
C ALA A 115 -8.63 17.03 6.05
N LYS A 116 -7.95 15.98 6.53
CA LYS A 116 -7.65 15.81 7.96
C LYS A 116 -6.19 15.35 8.14
N PRO A 117 -5.36 16.07 8.90
CA PRO A 117 -3.99 15.66 9.17
C PRO A 117 -3.94 14.44 10.09
N TYR A 118 -2.93 13.60 9.88
CA TYR A 118 -2.61 12.45 10.71
C TYR A 118 -1.10 12.16 10.63
N ALA A 119 -0.58 11.43 11.61
CA ALA A 119 0.84 11.10 11.67
C ALA A 119 1.25 10.15 10.52
N ASN A 120 2.35 10.48 9.85
CA ASN A 120 2.97 9.67 8.81
C ASN A 120 4.49 9.87 8.87
N PRO A 121 5.32 8.82 8.70
CA PRO A 121 6.78 8.95 8.76
C PRO A 121 7.34 10.01 7.79
N LYS A 122 6.70 10.12 6.61
CA LYS A 122 7.00 11.16 5.63
C LYS A 122 5.90 12.22 5.61
N PRO A 123 6.21 13.53 5.57
CA PRO A 123 5.18 14.57 5.45
C PRO A 123 4.29 14.35 4.23
N ILE A 124 2.97 14.33 4.43
CA ILE A 124 2.00 14.15 3.36
C ILE A 124 1.76 15.49 2.66
N THR A 125 2.07 15.55 1.37
CA THR A 125 1.92 16.75 0.54
C THR A 125 1.04 16.45 -0.67
N LYS A 126 0.38 17.47 -1.22
CA LYS A 126 -0.45 17.36 -2.43
C LYS A 126 0.34 16.73 -3.58
N ALA A 127 1.46 17.34 -3.96
CA ALA A 127 2.34 16.83 -5.02
C ALA A 127 2.87 15.40 -4.73
N GLY A 128 3.13 15.08 -3.45
CA GLY A 128 3.58 13.75 -3.06
C GLY A 128 2.50 12.67 -3.25
N LEU A 129 1.24 12.99 -2.93
CA LEU A 129 0.12 12.09 -3.13
C LEU A 129 -0.27 11.95 -4.60
N GLU A 130 -0.27 13.06 -5.36
CA GLU A 130 -0.49 13.04 -6.82
C GLU A 130 0.53 12.12 -7.51
N GLN A 131 1.81 12.27 -7.20
CA GLN A 131 2.85 11.41 -7.76
C GLN A 131 2.70 9.94 -7.33
N LEU A 132 2.36 9.68 -6.06
CA LEU A 132 2.11 8.33 -5.57
C LEU A 132 0.96 7.68 -6.34
N LEU A 133 -0.17 8.39 -6.48
CA LEU A 133 -1.35 7.87 -7.18
C LEU A 133 -1.11 7.73 -8.68
N GLN A 134 -0.35 8.63 -9.31
CA GLN A 134 0.06 8.49 -10.71
C GLN A 134 0.93 7.25 -10.92
N ASN A 135 1.91 7.02 -10.03
CA ASN A 135 2.75 5.83 -10.06
C ASN A 135 1.93 4.56 -9.86
N ALA A 136 0.98 4.57 -8.92
CA ALA A 136 0.07 3.46 -8.65
C ALA A 136 -0.91 3.22 -9.79
N LEU A 137 -1.35 4.26 -10.51
CA LEU A 137 -2.18 4.15 -11.69
C LEU A 137 -1.44 3.46 -12.83
N GLU A 138 -0.17 3.80 -13.06
CA GLU A 138 0.63 3.26 -14.15
C GLU A 138 1.40 1.99 -13.81
N GLY A 139 1.44 1.57 -12.56
CA GLY A 139 2.19 0.38 -12.17
C GLY A 139 3.68 0.59 -11.94
N THR A 140 4.14 1.84 -11.78
CA THR A 140 5.57 2.21 -11.87
C THR A 140 6.16 2.52 -10.50
N LEU A 141 7.24 1.83 -10.14
CA LEU A 141 8.08 2.17 -8.98
C LEU A 141 9.34 2.90 -9.47
N LYS A 142 10.00 3.67 -8.59
CA LYS A 142 11.19 4.46 -8.94
C LYS A 142 12.44 3.62 -9.24
N HIS A 143 12.40 2.32 -8.99
CA HIS A 143 13.50 1.37 -9.14
C HIS A 143 13.15 0.23 -10.09
#